data_AF-A0AAW1BBA8-F1
#
_entry.id   AF-A0AAW1BBA8-F1
#
_cell.length_a   1.000
_cell.length_b   1.000
_cell.length_c   1.000
_cell.angle_alpha   90.00
_cell.angle_beta   90.00
_cell.angle_gamma   90.00
#
_symmetry.space_group_name_H-M   'P 1'
#
loop_
_entity.id
_entity.type
_entity.pdbx_description
1 polymer ?
#
loop_
_entity_poly.entity_id
_entity_poly.type
_entity_poly.pdbx_seq_one_letter_code
_entity_poly.pdbx_strand_id
1 'polypeptide(L)'
;MAHIDKVRIVRTKKREGLIRTRLLGATIAKGEVLTFLDSHCEVNVNWLPPLLNQIALNYKTIVCPMIDVIDHNHFGYEAQAGDAMRGAFDWEMYYKRIPIPPELQRTDPSDPFE
;
A
#
# COMPACT_ATOMS: atom_id res chain seq x y z
N MET A 1 -3.73 -14.19 -25.03
CA MET A 1 -3.70 -13.23 -23.90
C MET A 1 -3.92 -11.84 -24.49
N ALA A 2 -4.80 -11.04 -23.90
CA ALA A 2 -4.95 -9.64 -24.32
C ALA A 2 -3.63 -8.89 -24.12
N HIS A 3 -3.20 -8.11 -25.11
CA HIS A 3 -2.04 -7.24 -24.99
C HIS A 3 -2.50 -5.93 -24.34
N ILE A 4 -2.06 -5.68 -23.11
CA ILE A 4 -2.34 -4.43 -22.41
C ILE A 4 -1.04 -3.65 -22.36
N ASP A 5 -1.06 -2.42 -22.88
CA ASP A 5 0.11 -1.56 -22.88
C ASP A 5 0.61 -1.30 -21.46
N LYS A 6 1.94 -1.26 -21.30
CA LYS A 6 2.66 -1.09 -20.01
C LYS A 6 2.52 -2.27 -19.02
N VAL A 7 1.83 -3.35 -19.36
CA VAL A 7 1.74 -4.56 -18.51
C VAL A 7 2.81 -5.57 -18.90
N ARG A 8 3.57 -6.06 -17.91
CA ARG A 8 4.59 -7.11 -18.09
C ARG A 8 4.34 -8.24 -17.09
N ILE A 9 4.27 -9.47 -17.59
CA ILE A 9 4.17 -10.67 -16.74
C ILE A 9 5.56 -11.26 -16.56
N VAL A 10 6.01 -11.39 -15.31
CA VAL A 10 7.27 -12.04 -14.95
C VAL A 10 6.97 -13.29 -14.14
N ARG A 11 7.57 -14.42 -14.54
CA ARG A 11 7.28 -15.75 -13.96
C ARG A 11 8.53 -16.32 -13.31
N THR A 12 8.40 -16.74 -12.06
CA THR A 12 9.45 -17.50 -11.36
C THR A 12 9.42 -18.97 -11.81
N LYS A 13 10.57 -19.65 -11.81
CA LYS A 13 10.65 -21.09 -12.17
C LYS A 13 10.20 -22.03 -11.04
N LYS A 14 10.08 -21.51 -9.83
CA LYS A 14 9.67 -22.22 -8.62
C LYS A 14 8.92 -21.27 -7.68
N ARG A 15 8.33 -21.81 -6.60
CA ARG A 15 7.66 -21.02 -5.57
C ARG A 15 8.68 -20.22 -4.76
N GLU A 16 8.64 -18.90 -4.89
CA GLU A 16 9.58 -18.00 -4.21
C GLU A 16 9.02 -17.38 -2.92
N GLY A 17 7.70 -17.26 -2.79
CA GLY A 17 7.05 -16.51 -1.72
C GLY A 17 7.03 -14.99 -1.99
N LEU A 18 6.25 -14.25 -1.20
CA LEU A 18 5.94 -12.84 -1.51
C LEU A 18 7.18 -11.95 -1.52
N ILE A 19 8.12 -12.13 -0.58
CA ILE A 19 9.30 -11.25 -0.41
C ILE A 19 10.18 -11.33 -1.65
N ARG A 20 10.63 -12.53 -2.03
CA ARG A 20 11.50 -12.72 -3.20
C ARG A 20 10.80 -12.36 -4.51
N THR A 21 9.49 -12.56 -4.60
CA THR A 21 8.71 -12.17 -5.79
C THR A 21 8.62 -10.66 -5.93
N ARG A 22 8.38 -9.92 -4.83
CA ARG A 22 8.39 -8.45 -4.82
C ARG A 22 9.78 -7.90 -5.17
N LEU A 23 10.85 -8.48 -4.62
CA LEU A 23 12.23 -8.12 -4.97
C LEU A 23 12.54 -8.35 -6.46
N LEU A 24 12.12 -9.49 -7.03
CA LEU A 24 12.27 -9.74 -8.46
C LEU A 24 11.53 -8.70 -9.33
N GLY A 25 10.32 -8.30 -8.92
CA GLY A 25 9.60 -7.21 -9.57
C GLY A 25 10.32 -5.86 -9.46
N ALA A 26 10.93 -5.57 -8.32
CA ALA A 26 11.69 -4.35 -8.09
C ALA A 26 12.96 -4.27 -8.96
N THR A 27 13.70 -5.38 -9.15
CA THR A 27 14.96 -5.35 -9.94
C THR A 27 14.76 -5.07 -11.43
N ILE A 28 13.55 -5.29 -11.96
CA ILE A 28 13.21 -5.07 -13.37
C ILE A 28 12.37 -3.80 -13.59
N ALA A 29 11.96 -3.15 -12.51
CA ALA A 29 11.18 -1.93 -12.55
C ALA A 29 12.04 -0.79 -13.15
N LYS A 30 11.39 0.09 -13.90
CA LYS A 30 12.04 1.25 -14.54
C LYS A 30 11.55 2.59 -13.99
N GLY A 31 10.52 2.57 -13.14
CA GLY A 31 9.99 3.78 -12.52
C GLY A 31 10.86 4.25 -11.37
N GLU A 32 10.77 5.53 -11.06
CA GLU A 32 11.48 6.16 -9.93
C GLU A 32 10.88 5.77 -8.57
N VAL A 33 9.59 5.41 -8.56
CA VAL A 33 8.84 4.98 -7.38
C VAL A 33 8.32 3.56 -7.58
N LEU A 34 8.44 2.73 -6.54
CA LEU A 34 7.86 1.39 -6.49
C LEU A 34 6.55 1.43 -5.70
N THR A 35 5.45 1.07 -6.35
CA THR A 35 4.15 0.90 -5.70
C THR A 35 3.76 -0.58 -5.73
N PHE A 36 3.60 -1.18 -4.56
CA PHE A 36 3.21 -2.59 -4.43
C PHE A 36 1.71 -2.68 -4.15
N LEU A 37 1.01 -3.47 -4.96
CA LEU A 37 -0.39 -3.84 -4.75
C LEU A 37 -0.50 -5.36 -4.72
N ASP A 38 -1.44 -5.88 -3.95
CA ASP A 38 -1.78 -7.29 -4.00
C ASP A 38 -2.71 -7.56 -5.19
N SER A 39 -2.79 -8.83 -5.61
CA SER A 39 -3.51 -9.23 -6.83
C SER A 39 -5.03 -9.16 -6.72
N HIS A 40 -5.54 -8.70 -5.59
CA HIS A 40 -6.95 -8.67 -5.21
C HIS A 40 -7.30 -7.31 -4.59
N CYS A 41 -6.75 -6.24 -5.18
CA CYS A 41 -7.06 -4.86 -4.80
C CYS A 41 -7.87 -4.17 -5.89
N GLU A 42 -8.76 -3.28 -5.48
CA GLU A 42 -9.39 -2.28 -6.34
C GLU A 42 -8.93 -0.89 -5.88
N VAL A 43 -8.55 -0.04 -6.82
CA VAL A 43 -8.01 1.27 -6.51
C VAL A 43 -9.09 2.34 -6.65
N ASN A 44 -9.14 3.26 -5.69
CA ASN A 44 -10.12 4.34 -5.72
C ASN A 44 -9.67 5.47 -6.68
N VAL A 45 -10.58 6.39 -6.97
CA VAL A 45 -10.29 7.59 -7.77
C VAL A 45 -9.16 8.36 -7.11
N ASN A 46 -8.17 8.77 -7.91
CA ASN A 46 -7.06 9.61 -7.47
C ASN A 46 -6.21 9.02 -6.33
N TRP A 47 -6.16 7.69 -6.19
CA TRP A 47 -5.40 7.03 -5.12
C TRP A 47 -3.88 7.25 -5.19
N LEU A 48 -3.32 7.46 -6.39
CA LEU A 48 -1.88 7.48 -6.62
C LEU A 48 -1.22 8.86 -6.39
N PRO A 49 -1.75 9.99 -6.90
CA PRO A 49 -1.09 11.29 -6.75
C PRO A 49 -0.80 11.72 -5.30
N PRO A 50 -1.68 11.50 -4.31
CA PRO A 50 -1.37 11.82 -2.91
C PRO A 50 -0.14 11.05 -2.37
N LEU A 51 0.02 9.79 -2.78
CA LEU A 51 1.17 8.97 -2.40
C LEU A 51 2.46 9.49 -3.04
N LEU A 52 2.43 9.77 -4.34
CA LEU A 52 3.59 10.27 -5.06
C LEU A 52 4.01 11.67 -4.59
N ASN A 53 3.05 12.52 -4.22
CA ASN A 53 3.34 13.87 -3.75
C ASN A 53 4.21 13.87 -2.48
N GLN A 54 3.88 13.02 -1.51
CA GLN A 54 4.65 12.90 -0.27
C GLN A 54 6.08 12.39 -0.51
N ILE A 55 6.25 11.45 -1.46
CA ILE A 55 7.58 10.96 -1.87
C ILE A 55 8.37 12.05 -2.62
N ALA A 56 7.69 12.85 -3.45
CA ALA A 56 8.32 13.96 -4.17
C ALA A 56 8.81 15.07 -3.22
N LEU A 57 8.08 15.33 -2.13
CA LEU A 57 8.49 16.27 -1.08
C LEU A 57 9.68 15.73 -0.26
N ASN A 58 9.68 14.44 0.05
CA ASN A 58 10.78 13.78 0.76
C ASN A 58 10.96 12.34 0.27
N TYR A 59 12.04 12.09 -0.49
CA TYR A 59 12.36 10.78 -1.06
C TYR A 59 12.65 9.68 -0.01
N LYS A 60 12.84 10.05 1.26
CA LYS A 60 13.02 9.12 2.38
C LYS A 60 11.69 8.67 3.00
N THR A 61 10.57 9.30 2.64
CA THR A 61 9.24 8.95 3.14
C THR A 61 8.72 7.69 2.46
N ILE A 62 8.28 6.72 3.26
CA ILE A 62 7.50 5.57 2.79
C ILE A 62 6.04 5.85 3.10
N VAL A 63 5.19 5.79 2.07
CA VAL A 63 3.75 6.05 2.20
C VAL A 63 2.94 4.78 2.00
N CYS A 64 1.83 4.70 2.72
CA CYS A 64 0.84 3.64 2.61
C CYS A 64 -0.53 4.29 2.39
N PRO A 65 -1.37 3.81 1.44
CA PRO A 65 -2.74 4.29 1.33
C PRO A 65 -3.56 3.85 2.56
N MET A 66 -4.71 4.50 2.75
CA MET A 66 -5.76 3.91 3.57
C MET A 66 -6.25 2.62 2.90
N ILE A 67 -6.33 1.55 3.67
CA ILE A 67 -6.72 0.22 3.16
C ILE A 67 -8.16 -0.05 3.60
N ASP A 68 -9.07 0.17 2.66
CA ASP A 68 -10.49 -0.14 2.80
C ASP A 68 -10.76 -1.64 2.67
N VAL A 69 -11.96 -2.06 3.07
CA VAL A 69 -12.36 -3.47 3.06
C VAL A 69 -13.22 -3.74 1.83
N ILE A 70 -12.90 -4.84 1.14
CA ILE A 70 -13.78 -5.45 0.15
C ILE A 70 -14.20 -6.80 0.73
N ASP A 71 -15.50 -6.97 1.00
CA ASP A 71 -16.01 -8.21 1.59
C ASP A 71 -15.79 -9.39 0.63
N HIS A 72 -15.25 -10.49 1.16
CA HIS A 72 -14.86 -11.64 0.33
C HIS A 72 -16.05 -12.51 -0.12
N ASN A 73 -17.24 -12.35 0.47
CA ASN A 73 -18.44 -13.12 0.13
C ASN A 73 -19.30 -12.40 -0.91
N HIS A 74 -19.44 -11.07 -0.77
CA HIS A 74 -20.35 -10.28 -1.62
C HIS A 74 -19.69 -9.12 -2.36
N PHE A 75 -18.36 -8.95 -2.26
CA PHE A 75 -17.61 -7.86 -2.91
C PHE A 75 -18.13 -6.45 -2.56
N GLY A 76 -18.77 -6.30 -1.40
CA GLY A 76 -19.18 -4.98 -0.94
C GLY A 76 -17.96 -4.18 -0.52
N TYR A 77 -17.89 -2.95 -1.00
CA TYR A 77 -16.86 -2.00 -0.61
C TYR A 77 -17.31 -1.26 0.65
N GLU A 78 -16.49 -1.36 1.69
CA GLU A 78 -16.65 -0.62 2.94
C GLU A 78 -15.41 0.24 3.13
N ALA A 79 -15.59 1.55 2.97
CA ALA A 79 -14.61 2.51 3.44
C ALA A 79 -14.34 2.24 4.91
N GLN A 80 -13.08 2.18 5.28
CA GLN A 80 -12.70 1.80 6.63
C GLN A 80 -13.28 2.79 7.64
N ALA A 81 -14.29 2.33 8.39
CA ALA A 81 -15.01 3.16 9.34
C ALA A 81 -14.12 3.53 10.53
N GLY A 82 -13.98 4.83 10.79
CA GLY A 82 -13.25 5.39 11.92
C GLY A 82 -12.03 6.23 11.53
N ASP A 83 -11.46 6.92 12.52
CA ASP A 83 -10.24 7.70 12.39
C ASP A 83 -9.10 6.86 11.81
N ALA A 84 -8.19 7.51 11.08
CA ALA A 84 -6.97 6.87 10.60
C ALA A 84 -6.29 6.13 11.77
N MET A 85 -5.96 4.86 11.55
CA MET A 85 -5.22 4.04 12.51
C MET A 85 -3.79 3.85 12.02
N ARG A 86 -2.85 3.74 12.96
CA ARG A 86 -1.45 3.42 12.66
C ARG A 86 -1.19 1.93 12.80
N GLY A 87 -0.25 1.44 11.99
CA GLY A 87 0.29 0.10 12.13
C GLY A 87 1.25 0.00 13.32
N ALA A 88 1.14 -1.06 14.09
CA ALA A 88 2.03 -1.42 15.19
C ALA A 88 2.23 -2.93 15.24
N PHE A 89 3.03 -3.41 16.19
CA PHE A 89 3.16 -4.82 16.51
C PHE A 89 2.96 -5.06 18.01
N ASP A 90 2.38 -6.20 18.36
CA ASP A 90 2.38 -6.68 19.75
C ASP A 90 3.68 -7.45 20.07
N TRP A 91 3.83 -7.91 21.32
CA TRP A 91 5.02 -8.66 21.75
C TRP A 91 5.16 -10.05 21.11
N GLU A 92 4.11 -10.52 20.44
CA GLU A 92 4.15 -11.74 19.62
C GLU A 92 4.52 -11.43 18.16
N MET A 93 4.81 -10.16 17.85
CA MET A 93 5.17 -9.64 16.53
C MET A 93 4.03 -9.72 15.50
N TYR A 94 2.77 -9.78 15.96
CA TYR A 94 1.62 -9.65 15.06
C TYR A 94 1.33 -8.19 14.75
N TYR A 95 1.05 -7.91 13.49
CA TYR A 95 0.58 -6.59 13.07
C TYR A 95 -0.75 -6.24 13.76
N LYS A 96 -0.82 -5.04 14.33
CA LYS A 96 -2.02 -4.47 14.94
C LYS A 96 -2.30 -3.10 14.34
N ARG A 97 -3.58 -2.75 14.27
CA ARG A 97 -4.02 -1.38 14.02
C ARG A 97 -4.35 -0.75 15.38
N ILE A 98 -3.75 0.39 15.67
CA ILE A 98 -3.99 1.14 16.91
C ILE A 98 -4.39 2.59 16.57
N PRO A 99 -5.19 3.26 17.43
CA PRO A 99 -5.53 4.66 17.22
C PRO A 99 -4.29 5.57 17.15
N ILE A 100 -4.42 6.68 16.43
CA ILE A 100 -3.44 7.77 16.47
C ILE A 100 -3.64 8.53 17.79
N PRO A 101 -2.61 8.62 18.66
CA PRO A 101 -2.67 9.42 19.88
C PRO A 101 -3.02 10.89 19.57
N PRO A 102 -3.77 11.59 20.44
CA PRO A 102 -4.15 12.99 20.20
C PRO A 102 -2.97 13.92 19.91
N GLU A 103 -1.80 13.64 20.48
CA GLU A 103 -0.58 14.43 20.31
C GLU A 103 0.05 14.27 18.91
N LEU A 104 -0.26 13.16 18.22
CA LEU A 104 0.19 12.87 16.87
C LEU A 104 -0.87 13.16 15.81
N GLN A 105 -2.06 13.61 16.22
CA GLN A 105 -3.10 14.03 15.27
C GLN A 105 -2.66 15.33 14.60
N ARG A 106 -2.54 15.28 13.27
CA ARG A 106 -2.21 16.42 12.41
C ARG A 106 -3.49 17.05 11.87
N THR A 107 -3.40 18.33 11.46
CA THR A 107 -4.51 19.01 10.78
C THR A 107 -4.80 18.39 9.42
N ASP A 108 -3.76 18.03 8.67
CA ASP A 108 -3.87 17.27 7.43
C ASP A 108 -3.51 15.79 7.69
N PRO A 109 -4.43 14.83 7.51
CA PRO A 109 -4.18 13.42 7.73
C PRO A 109 -3.20 12.80 6.71
N SER A 110 -2.87 13.51 5.62
CA SER A 110 -1.89 13.08 4.63
C SER A 110 -0.44 13.45 4.99
N ASP A 111 -0.23 14.26 6.02
CA ASP A 111 1.10 14.64 6.47
C ASP A 111 1.84 13.44 7.11
N PRO A 112 3.12 13.21 6.78
CA PRO A 112 3.90 12.15 7.38
C PRO A 112 4.07 12.35 8.90
N PHE A 113 3.98 11.26 9.67
CA PHE A 113 4.39 11.27 11.07
C PHE A 113 5.90 11.54 11.19
N GLU A 114 6.31 12.27 12.23
CA GLU A 114 7.72 12.50 12.58
C GLU A 114 8.38 11.28 13.23
#